data_AF-A0A2T4JAI0-F1
#
_entry.id   AF-A0A2T4JAI0-F1
#
_cell.length_a   1.000
_cell.length_b   1.000
_cell.length_c   1.000
_cell.angle_alpha   90.00
_cell.angle_beta   90.00
_cell.angle_gamma   90.00
#
_symmetry.space_group_name_H-M   'P 1'
#
loop_
_entity.id
_entity.type
_entity.pdbx_description
1 polymer ?
#
loop_
_entity_poly.entity_id
_entity_poly.type
_entity_poly.pdbx_seq_one_letter_code
_entity_poly.pdbx_strand_id
1 'polypeptide(L)'
;MLLARRIPRLYGRLDHLSGIIAAVDATATRTSEQIFAAEKALIQIQIEWEHFVRGLILDSATGQFENGSGPIISRSHPGLRSREAVAHRLIGTYRNRQFEPDWYLPAQAIDASMRLDVSNFSQIAAELGVTPWPIDELRHVRNFIAHKSKRSALSVRGTGIVGAYANIDVLDAALQYGPGGTKRYIEWINFSKGAAARLVA
;
A
#
# COMPACT_ATOMS: atom_id res chain seq x y z
N MET A 1 13.45 7.20 16.27
CA MET A 1 13.55 5.71 16.39
C MET A 1 12.20 4.97 16.50
N LEU A 2 11.14 5.39 15.78
CA LEU A 2 9.82 4.74 15.82
C LEU A 2 9.48 3.88 14.59
N LEU A 3 10.16 4.10 13.46
CA LEU A 3 9.80 3.45 12.19
C LEU A 3 10.40 2.05 12.01
N ALA A 4 11.59 1.79 12.57
CA ALA A 4 12.12 0.44 12.68
C ALA A 4 11.16 -0.50 13.44
N ARG A 5 10.37 0.03 14.39
CA ARG A 5 9.31 -0.72 15.09
C ARG A 5 8.05 -0.93 14.24
N ARG A 6 7.87 -0.19 13.13
CA ARG A 6 6.69 -0.30 12.24
C ARG A 6 6.84 -1.40 11.22
N ILE A 7 8.06 -1.75 10.79
CA ILE A 7 8.27 -2.89 9.88
C ILE A 7 7.74 -4.19 10.50
N PRO A 8 8.12 -4.58 11.74
CA PRO A 8 7.58 -5.79 12.35
C PRO A 8 6.05 -5.77 12.47
N ARG A 9 5.45 -4.60 12.76
CA ARG A 9 4.00 -4.46 12.80
C ARG A 9 3.35 -4.67 11.42
N LEU A 10 3.88 -4.02 10.38
CA LEU A 10 3.40 -4.21 9.01
C LEU A 10 3.53 -5.68 8.61
N TYR A 11 4.69 -6.29 8.87
CA TYR A 11 4.96 -7.68 8.51
C TYR A 11 3.99 -8.61 9.22
N GLY A 12 3.83 -8.48 10.54
CA GLY A 12 2.89 -9.29 11.30
C GLY A 12 1.43 -9.12 10.85
N ARG A 13 1.02 -7.91 10.44
CA ARG A 13 -0.30 -7.67 9.85
C ARG A 13 -0.46 -8.36 8.50
N LEU A 14 0.51 -8.20 7.60
CA LEU A 14 0.48 -8.84 6.28
C LEU A 14 0.55 -10.37 6.38
N ASP A 15 1.34 -10.91 7.30
CA ASP A 15 1.42 -12.35 7.57
C ASP A 15 0.11 -12.92 8.10
N HIS A 16 -0.54 -12.21 9.02
CA HIS A 16 -1.87 -12.57 9.50
C HIS A 16 -2.90 -12.59 8.37
N LEU A 17 -2.92 -11.56 7.51
CA LEU A 17 -3.82 -11.48 6.36
C LEU A 17 -3.53 -12.59 5.34
N SER A 18 -2.26 -12.89 5.09
CA SER A 18 -1.81 -14.03 4.28
C SER A 18 -2.37 -15.34 4.81
N GLY A 19 -2.30 -15.55 6.13
CA GLY A 19 -2.81 -16.76 6.79
C GLY A 19 -4.33 -16.95 6.61
N ILE A 20 -5.10 -15.87 6.64
CA ILE A 20 -6.55 -15.92 6.36
C ILE A 20 -6.80 -16.41 4.93
N ILE A 21 -6.11 -15.83 3.94
CA ILE A 21 -6.28 -16.19 2.53
C ILE A 21 -5.81 -17.62 2.27
N ALA A 22 -4.66 -18.00 2.84
CA ALA A 22 -4.10 -19.35 2.72
C ALA A 22 -5.02 -20.44 3.30
N ALA A 23 -5.71 -20.17 4.40
CA ALA A 23 -6.66 -21.11 4.97
C ALA A 23 -7.84 -21.38 4.01
N VAL A 24 -8.33 -20.35 3.33
CA VAL A 24 -9.42 -20.47 2.34
C VAL A 24 -8.95 -21.18 1.07
N ASP A 25 -7.72 -20.91 0.66
CA ASP A 25 -7.07 -21.55 -0.48
C ASP A 25 -6.87 -23.06 -0.30
N ALA A 26 -6.50 -23.49 0.90
CA ALA A 26 -6.35 -24.90 1.25
C ALA A 26 -7.70 -25.68 1.33
N THR A 27 -8.83 -24.98 1.28
CA THR A 27 -10.16 -25.58 1.43
C THR A 27 -10.75 -25.94 0.07
N ALA A 28 -11.11 -27.22 -0.13
CA ALA A 28 -11.67 -27.72 -1.40
C ALA A 28 -13.05 -27.13 -1.74
N THR A 29 -13.88 -26.85 -0.74
CA THR A 29 -15.20 -26.23 -0.91
C THR A 29 -15.32 -25.03 0.04
N ARG A 30 -15.33 -23.83 -0.52
CA ARG A 30 -15.30 -22.58 0.23
C ARG A 30 -16.71 -22.17 0.64
N THR A 31 -16.92 -21.86 1.91
CA THR A 31 -18.19 -21.26 2.36
C THR A 31 -18.26 -19.78 2.02
N SER A 32 -19.47 -19.20 2.02
CA SER A 32 -19.65 -17.77 1.82
C SER A 32 -18.92 -16.93 2.88
N GLU A 33 -18.87 -17.39 4.14
CA GLU A 33 -18.12 -16.68 5.19
C GLU A 33 -16.62 -16.69 4.93
N GLN A 34 -16.08 -17.81 4.45
CA GLN A 34 -14.66 -17.94 4.10
C GLN A 34 -14.30 -17.02 2.93
N ILE A 35 -15.11 -16.99 1.87
CA ILE A 35 -14.93 -16.10 0.73
C ILE A 35 -14.93 -14.64 1.20
N PHE A 36 -15.93 -14.25 1.99
CA PHE A 36 -16.03 -12.90 2.53
C PHE A 36 -14.83 -12.53 3.41
N ALA A 37 -14.35 -13.43 4.26
CA ALA A 37 -13.16 -13.22 5.08
C ALA A 37 -11.90 -13.00 4.23
N ALA A 38 -11.71 -13.79 3.17
CA ALA A 38 -10.60 -13.62 2.24
C ALA A 38 -10.69 -12.30 1.47
N GLU A 39 -11.87 -11.94 0.92
CA GLU A 39 -12.08 -10.65 0.25
C GLU A 39 -11.76 -9.46 1.18
N LYS A 40 -12.20 -9.53 2.44
CA LYS A 40 -11.87 -8.53 3.45
C LYS A 40 -10.36 -8.48 3.74
N ALA A 41 -9.70 -9.63 3.77
CA ALA A 41 -8.25 -9.69 3.95
C ALA A 41 -7.51 -9.04 2.77
N LEU A 42 -7.95 -9.27 1.54
CA LEU A 42 -7.39 -8.62 0.34
C LEU A 42 -7.51 -7.10 0.42
N ILE A 43 -8.70 -6.58 0.78
CA ILE A 43 -8.89 -5.13 1.02
C ILE A 43 -7.89 -4.61 2.06
N GLN A 44 -7.70 -5.35 3.16
CA GLN A 44 -6.84 -4.89 4.25
C GLN A 44 -5.35 -4.87 3.91
N ILE A 45 -4.87 -5.69 2.98
CA ILE A 45 -3.47 -5.62 2.51
C ILE A 45 -3.18 -4.21 1.96
N GLN A 46 -4.07 -3.67 1.13
CA GLN A 46 -3.92 -2.32 0.57
C GLN A 46 -3.95 -1.23 1.66
N ILE A 47 -4.83 -1.38 2.65
CA ILE A 47 -4.99 -0.41 3.73
C ILE A 47 -3.75 -0.39 4.65
N GLU A 48 -3.20 -1.56 4.98
CA GLU A 48 -1.98 -1.63 5.78
C GLU A 48 -0.78 -1.02 5.04
N TRP A 49 -0.70 -1.22 3.72
CA TRP A 49 0.29 -0.54 2.88
C TRP A 49 0.12 0.99 2.89
N GLU A 50 -1.11 1.47 2.71
CA GLU A 50 -1.45 2.89 2.73
C GLU A 50 -1.05 3.56 4.07
N HIS A 51 -1.41 2.93 5.18
CA HIS A 51 -1.04 3.39 6.52
C HIS A 51 0.47 3.40 6.75
N PHE A 52 1.19 2.42 6.19
CA PHE A 52 2.65 2.40 6.25
C PHE A 52 3.25 3.59 5.50
N VAL A 53 2.87 3.83 4.25
CA VAL A 53 3.39 4.93 3.42
C VAL A 53 3.08 6.29 4.04
N ARG A 54 1.83 6.49 4.49
CA ARG A 54 1.43 7.69 5.24
C ARG A 54 2.30 7.90 6.47
N GLY A 55 2.46 6.85 7.28
CA GLY A 55 3.25 6.89 8.51
C GLY A 55 4.71 7.24 8.23
N LEU A 56 5.33 6.61 7.22
CA LEU A 56 6.69 6.86 6.78
C LEU A 56 6.92 8.33 6.46
N ILE A 57 6.10 8.91 5.56
CA ILE A 57 6.31 10.27 5.07
C ILE A 57 6.07 11.30 6.18
N LEU A 58 5.00 11.14 6.97
CA LEU A 58 4.70 12.08 8.05
C LEU A 58 5.73 11.97 9.20
N ASP A 59 6.21 10.77 9.53
CA ASP A 59 7.27 10.59 10.54
C ASP A 59 8.62 11.15 10.06
N SER A 60 8.92 11.01 8.76
CA SER A 60 10.10 11.62 8.13
C SER A 60 10.07 13.14 8.25
N ALA A 61 8.90 13.77 8.02
CA ALA A 61 8.78 15.22 8.12
C ALA A 61 8.84 15.74 9.57
N THR A 62 8.46 14.93 10.57
CA THR A 62 8.50 15.32 12.00
C THR A 62 9.85 15.12 12.69
N GLY A 63 10.85 14.53 12.02
CA GLY A 63 12.11 14.18 12.68
C GLY A 63 12.04 12.91 13.53
N GLN A 64 10.92 12.17 13.51
CA GLN A 64 10.72 10.95 14.32
C GLN A 64 11.28 9.69 13.65
N PHE A 65 11.73 9.83 12.41
CA PHE A 65 12.36 8.78 11.62
C PHE A 65 13.88 8.97 11.52
N GLU A 66 14.59 7.84 11.48
CA GLU A 66 16.04 7.75 11.41
C GLU A 66 16.37 6.47 10.63
N ASN A 67 17.36 6.55 9.75
CA ASN A 67 17.90 5.42 8.99
C ASN A 67 19.41 5.27 9.23
N GLY A 68 20.10 4.42 8.46
CA GLY A 68 21.54 4.23 8.61
C GLY A 68 22.40 5.50 8.45
N SER A 69 21.85 6.57 7.86
CA SER A 69 22.51 7.87 7.67
C SER A 69 22.18 8.90 8.77
N GLY A 70 21.34 8.54 9.75
CA GLY A 70 20.90 9.43 10.83
C GLY A 70 19.46 9.94 10.69
N PRO A 71 19.08 10.97 11.48
CA PRO A 71 17.71 11.48 11.51
C PRO A 71 17.23 12.04 10.17
N ILE A 72 16.01 11.69 9.80
CA ILE A 72 15.34 12.23 8.61
C ILE A 72 14.43 13.37 9.07
N ILE A 73 14.53 14.50 8.39
CA ILE A 73 13.85 15.74 8.76
C ILE A 73 13.22 16.40 7.52
N SER A 74 12.19 17.24 7.75
CA SER A 74 11.80 18.26 6.79
C SER A 74 12.79 19.42 6.84
N ARG A 75 13.44 19.74 5.72
CA ARG A 75 14.40 20.86 5.64
C ARG A 75 13.69 22.22 5.65
N SER A 76 12.57 22.30 4.94
CA SER A 76 11.73 23.50 4.88
C SER A 76 10.87 23.73 6.14
N HIS A 77 10.60 22.69 6.94
CA HIS A 77 9.67 22.77 8.08
C HIS A 77 10.17 22.08 9.37
N PRO A 78 11.32 22.50 9.94
CA PRO A 78 11.95 21.82 11.08
C PRO A 78 11.15 21.90 12.40
N GLY A 79 10.13 22.76 12.49
CA GLY A 79 9.33 22.96 13.71
C GLY A 79 8.12 22.04 13.87
N LEU A 80 7.79 21.22 12.87
CA LEU A 80 6.60 20.37 12.90
C LEU A 80 6.85 19.10 13.73
N ARG A 81 6.19 18.97 14.88
CA ARG A 81 6.43 17.88 15.84
C ARG A 81 5.37 16.78 15.88
N SER A 82 4.24 16.96 15.18
CA SER A 82 3.16 15.97 15.13
C SER A 82 2.76 15.66 13.69
N ARG A 83 2.24 14.44 13.46
CA ARG A 83 1.76 14.03 12.14
C ARG A 83 0.60 14.88 11.68
N GLU A 84 -0.25 15.29 12.62
CA GLU A 84 -1.41 16.14 12.36
C GLU A 84 -0.95 17.51 11.85
N ALA A 85 0.04 18.11 12.50
CA ALA A 85 0.60 19.40 12.06
C ALA A 85 1.26 19.28 10.67
N VAL A 86 1.99 18.19 10.42
CA VAL A 86 2.55 17.91 9.09
C VAL A 86 1.47 17.70 8.04
N ALA A 87 0.43 16.92 8.33
CA ALA A 87 -0.68 16.66 7.43
C ALA A 87 -1.43 17.95 7.08
N HIS A 88 -1.76 18.78 8.07
CA HIS A 88 -2.38 20.09 7.84
C HIS A 88 -1.49 21.00 7.00
N ARG A 89 -0.18 21.04 7.28
CA ARG A 89 0.76 21.82 6.47
C ARG A 89 0.80 21.33 5.03
N LEU A 90 0.90 20.02 4.84
CA LEU A 90 0.90 19.36 3.53
C LEU A 90 -0.35 19.72 2.73
N ILE A 91 -1.54 19.61 3.34
CA ILE A 91 -2.81 20.00 2.69
C ILE A 91 -2.75 21.46 2.24
N GLY A 92 -2.24 22.36 3.08
CA GLY A 92 -2.06 23.78 2.76
C GLY A 92 -1.10 24.08 1.60
N THR A 93 -0.26 23.12 1.18
CA THR A 93 0.60 23.29 -0.01
C THR A 93 -0.14 23.05 -1.34
N TYR A 94 -1.31 22.42 -1.31
CA TYR A 94 -2.09 22.13 -2.50
C TYR A 94 -3.07 23.26 -2.78
N ARG A 95 -3.13 23.72 -4.03
CA ARG A 95 -3.99 24.86 -4.42
C ARG A 95 -5.49 24.59 -4.25
N ASN A 96 -5.95 23.36 -4.51
CA ASN A 96 -7.37 23.00 -4.58
C ASN A 96 -7.67 21.67 -3.88
N ARG A 97 -6.95 21.31 -2.82
CA ARG A 97 -7.12 20.03 -2.12
C ARG A 97 -7.55 20.27 -0.67
N GLN A 98 -8.62 19.61 -0.24
CA GLN A 98 -9.14 19.68 1.13
C GLN A 98 -8.73 18.48 1.99
N PHE A 99 -8.31 17.39 1.35
CA PHE A 99 -7.99 16.12 2.00
C PHE A 99 -6.53 15.74 1.78
N GLU A 100 -6.05 14.78 2.57
CA GLU A 100 -4.72 14.20 2.38
C GLU A 100 -4.56 13.52 1.01
N PRO A 101 -3.30 13.29 0.57
CA PRO A 101 -2.94 12.38 -0.51
C PRO A 101 -3.62 11.01 -0.40
N ASP A 102 -3.93 10.42 -1.55
CA ASP A 102 -4.19 8.99 -1.62
C ASP A 102 -2.85 8.27 -1.45
N TRP A 103 -2.51 7.88 -0.22
CA TRP A 103 -1.17 7.36 0.10
C TRP A 103 -0.84 6.02 -0.59
N TYR A 104 -1.86 5.32 -1.10
CA TYR A 104 -1.69 4.14 -1.93
C TYR A 104 -1.28 4.44 -3.37
N LEU A 105 -1.35 5.71 -3.82
CA LEU A 105 -0.92 6.13 -5.15
C LEU A 105 0.52 6.64 -5.10
N PRO A 106 1.48 5.97 -5.78
CA PRO A 106 2.88 6.35 -5.72
C PRO A 106 3.15 7.80 -6.10
N ALA A 107 2.53 8.28 -7.18
CA ALA A 107 2.70 9.65 -7.64
C ALA A 107 2.29 10.68 -6.57
N GLN A 108 1.22 10.43 -5.82
CA GLN A 108 0.76 11.34 -4.78
C GLN A 108 1.64 11.27 -3.52
N ALA A 109 2.11 10.08 -3.15
CA ALA A 109 3.04 9.90 -2.05
C ALA A 109 4.41 10.55 -2.34
N ILE A 110 4.92 10.44 -3.57
CA ILE A 110 6.14 11.11 -4.02
C ILE A 110 5.97 12.63 -3.99
N ASP A 111 4.88 13.17 -4.57
CA ASP A 111 4.60 14.60 -4.53
C ASP A 111 4.47 15.14 -3.09
N ALA A 112 3.83 14.38 -2.20
CA ALA A 112 3.76 14.73 -0.78
C ALA A 112 5.13 14.79 -0.11
N SER A 113 6.01 13.82 -0.38
CA SER A 113 7.38 13.82 0.16
C SER A 113 8.22 14.99 -0.38
N MET A 114 8.05 15.36 -1.64
CA MET A 114 8.68 16.53 -2.25
C MET A 114 8.19 17.83 -1.60
N ARG A 115 6.88 18.01 -1.43
CA ARG A 115 6.27 19.20 -0.82
C ARG A 115 6.63 19.38 0.65
N LEU A 116 6.82 18.29 1.36
CA LEU A 116 7.30 18.29 2.74
C LEU A 116 8.83 18.46 2.83
N ASP A 117 9.55 18.43 1.71
CA ASP A 117 10.99 18.62 1.62
C ASP A 117 11.74 17.71 2.61
N VAL A 118 11.37 16.43 2.63
CA VAL A 118 11.97 15.43 3.50
C VAL A 118 13.36 15.03 2.99
N SER A 119 14.33 14.89 3.88
CA SER A 119 15.73 14.64 3.51
C SER A 119 15.96 13.31 2.77
N ASN A 120 15.06 12.33 2.92
CA ASN A 120 15.08 11.04 2.22
C ASN A 120 14.22 10.99 0.95
N PHE A 121 13.83 12.14 0.39
CA PHE A 121 13.00 12.22 -0.82
C PHE A 121 13.48 11.30 -1.95
N SER A 122 14.79 11.31 -2.26
CA SER A 122 15.34 10.50 -3.35
C SER A 122 15.12 8.99 -3.17
N GLN A 123 15.19 8.48 -1.92
CA GLN A 123 14.91 7.09 -1.60
C GLN A 123 13.42 6.77 -1.76
N ILE A 124 12.55 7.66 -1.28
CA ILE A 124 11.10 7.53 -1.45
C ILE A 124 10.74 7.52 -2.94
N ALA A 125 11.28 8.45 -3.72
CA ALA A 125 11.03 8.55 -5.15
C ALA A 125 11.56 7.33 -5.93
N ALA A 126 12.74 6.83 -5.59
CA ALA A 126 13.31 5.63 -6.21
C ALA A 126 12.45 4.39 -5.96
N GLU A 127 12.06 4.15 -4.71
CA GLU A 127 11.29 2.95 -4.34
C GLU A 127 9.82 3.04 -4.77
N LEU A 128 9.17 4.19 -4.56
CA LEU A 128 7.79 4.38 -4.97
C LEU A 128 7.63 4.51 -6.49
N GLY A 129 8.67 4.98 -7.19
CA GLY A 129 8.64 5.24 -8.63
C GLY A 129 8.90 4.03 -9.53
N VAL A 130 9.25 2.85 -8.97
CA VAL A 130 9.44 1.62 -9.75
C VAL A 130 8.17 1.30 -10.56
N THR A 131 8.26 0.72 -11.75
CA THR A 131 7.09 0.19 -12.47
C THR A 131 7.45 -1.13 -13.17
N PRO A 132 6.51 -2.09 -13.31
CA PRO A 132 5.12 -2.08 -12.82
C PRO A 132 5.01 -2.28 -11.29
N TRP A 133 3.90 -1.82 -10.71
CA TRP A 133 3.58 -2.02 -9.29
C TRP A 133 2.60 -3.18 -9.12
N PRO A 134 3.01 -4.33 -8.55
CA PRO A 134 2.08 -5.42 -8.30
C PRO A 134 0.86 -4.98 -7.46
N ILE A 135 1.06 -4.04 -6.54
CA ILE A 135 0.00 -3.52 -5.68
C ILE A 135 -1.03 -2.62 -6.40
N ASP A 136 -0.76 -2.15 -7.63
CA ASP A 136 -1.76 -1.44 -8.44
C ASP A 136 -2.88 -2.40 -8.88
N GLU A 137 -2.58 -3.67 -9.12
CA GLU A 137 -3.61 -4.69 -9.38
C GLU A 137 -4.54 -4.83 -8.18
N LEU A 138 -3.96 -4.91 -6.97
CA LEU A 138 -4.70 -5.01 -5.73
C LEU A 138 -5.63 -3.81 -5.51
N ARG A 139 -5.24 -2.59 -5.91
CA ARG A 139 -6.11 -1.42 -5.89
C ARG A 139 -7.39 -1.65 -6.70
N HIS A 140 -7.27 -2.22 -7.90
CA HIS A 140 -8.41 -2.49 -8.77
C HIS A 140 -9.31 -3.60 -8.20
N VAL A 141 -8.70 -4.65 -7.65
CA VAL A 141 -9.40 -5.73 -6.93
C VAL A 141 -10.20 -5.17 -5.75
N ARG A 142 -9.56 -4.39 -4.86
CA ARG A 142 -10.20 -3.73 -3.72
C ARG A 142 -11.40 -2.90 -4.15
N ASN A 143 -11.24 -2.05 -5.16
CA ASN A 143 -12.32 -1.18 -5.64
C ASN A 143 -13.50 -2.00 -6.20
N PHE A 144 -13.22 -3.13 -6.84
CA PHE A 144 -14.26 -4.02 -7.32
C PHE A 144 -15.01 -4.71 -6.17
N ILE A 145 -14.30 -5.22 -5.15
CA ILE A 145 -14.93 -5.81 -3.97
C ILE A 145 -15.86 -4.79 -3.29
N ALA A 146 -15.40 -3.55 -3.13
CA ALA A 146 -16.15 -2.51 -2.43
C ALA A 146 -17.40 -2.01 -3.17
N HIS A 147 -17.38 -1.94 -4.50
CA HIS A 147 -18.44 -1.26 -5.27
C HIS A 147 -19.19 -2.13 -6.27
N LYS A 148 -18.61 -3.25 -6.74
CA LYS A 148 -19.19 -4.17 -7.74
C LYS A 148 -19.84 -3.47 -8.94
N SER A 149 -19.19 -2.41 -9.45
CA SER A 149 -19.69 -1.61 -10.58
C SER A 149 -19.07 -2.01 -11.92
N LYS A 150 -19.73 -1.63 -13.04
CA LYS A 150 -19.16 -1.79 -14.40
C LYS A 150 -17.79 -1.13 -14.54
N ARG A 151 -17.60 0.06 -13.95
CA ARG A 151 -16.33 0.80 -13.99
C ARG A 151 -15.21 0.06 -13.27
N SER A 152 -15.48 -0.45 -12.06
CA SER A 152 -14.49 -1.24 -11.32
C SER A 152 -14.20 -2.57 -12.01
N ALA A 153 -15.19 -3.20 -12.65
CA ALA A 153 -15.01 -4.42 -13.43
C ALA A 153 -14.06 -4.21 -14.63
N LEU A 154 -14.26 -3.12 -15.38
CA LEU A 154 -13.36 -2.74 -16.48
C LEU A 154 -11.94 -2.47 -15.97
N SER A 155 -11.81 -1.86 -14.80
CA SER A 155 -10.50 -1.58 -14.20
C SER A 155 -9.76 -2.86 -13.82
N VAL A 156 -10.45 -3.85 -13.23
CA VAL A 156 -9.87 -5.18 -12.93
C VAL A 156 -9.46 -5.88 -14.22
N ARG A 157 -10.31 -5.89 -15.26
CA ARG A 157 -9.96 -6.50 -16.55
C ARG A 157 -8.77 -5.82 -17.23
N GLY A 158 -8.62 -4.51 -17.06
CA GLY A 158 -7.48 -3.74 -17.55
C GLY A 158 -6.14 -4.17 -16.96
N THR A 159 -6.14 -4.87 -15.81
CA THR A 159 -4.91 -5.44 -15.23
C THR A 159 -4.45 -6.72 -15.93
N GLY A 160 -5.32 -7.39 -16.69
CA GLY A 160 -5.04 -8.67 -17.33
C GLY A 160 -5.13 -9.89 -16.40
N ILE A 161 -5.37 -9.72 -15.09
CA ILE A 161 -5.48 -10.85 -14.15
C ILE A 161 -6.79 -11.64 -14.29
N VAL A 162 -7.81 -11.03 -14.91
CA VAL A 162 -9.08 -11.66 -15.28
C VAL A 162 -9.32 -11.45 -16.77
N GLY A 163 -9.77 -12.49 -17.47
CA GLY A 163 -10.10 -12.42 -18.89
C GLY A 163 -11.18 -11.37 -19.23
N ALA A 164 -11.09 -10.78 -20.42
CA ALA A 164 -11.97 -9.70 -20.86
C ALA A 164 -13.47 -10.04 -20.82
N TYR A 165 -13.82 -11.31 -21.02
CA TYR A 165 -15.20 -11.81 -21.04
C TYR A 165 -15.52 -12.74 -19.87
N ALA A 166 -14.55 -12.99 -18.97
CA ALA A 166 -14.76 -13.87 -17.83
C ALA A 166 -15.64 -13.20 -16.77
N ASN A 167 -16.37 -14.04 -16.02
CA ASN A 167 -16.96 -13.64 -14.76
C ASN A 167 -15.83 -13.30 -13.77
N ILE A 168 -15.98 -12.17 -13.07
CA ILE A 168 -14.95 -11.72 -12.13
C ILE A 168 -15.18 -12.45 -10.81
N ASP A 169 -14.35 -13.46 -10.56
CA ASP A 169 -14.11 -14.03 -9.24
C ASP A 169 -12.78 -13.48 -8.72
N VAL A 170 -12.86 -12.54 -7.78
CA VAL A 170 -11.69 -11.86 -7.21
C VAL A 170 -10.82 -12.78 -6.37
N LEU A 171 -11.44 -13.74 -5.67
CA LEU A 171 -10.71 -14.67 -4.83
C LEU A 171 -9.95 -15.65 -5.72
N ASP A 172 -10.61 -16.21 -6.73
CA ASP A 172 -9.93 -17.08 -7.69
C ASP A 172 -8.78 -16.36 -8.39
N ALA A 173 -9.00 -15.12 -8.85
CA ALA A 173 -7.96 -14.30 -9.46
C ALA A 173 -6.78 -14.05 -8.51
N ALA A 174 -7.02 -13.83 -7.21
CA ALA A 174 -5.95 -13.64 -6.23
C ALA A 174 -5.16 -14.93 -5.91
N LEU A 175 -5.79 -16.09 -6.06
CA LEU A 175 -5.21 -17.41 -5.79
C LEU A 175 -4.50 -18.03 -6.99
N GLN A 176 -4.71 -17.52 -8.19
CA GLN A 176 -3.96 -17.89 -9.39
C GLN A 176 -2.48 -17.52 -9.28
N TYR A 177 -1.64 -18.28 -9.96
CA TYR A 177 -0.21 -18.02 -10.05
C TYR A 177 0.07 -16.82 -10.96
N GLY A 178 0.85 -15.88 -10.46
CA GLY A 178 1.38 -14.76 -11.23
C GLY A 178 2.66 -15.12 -11.99
N PRO A 179 3.26 -14.15 -12.69
CA PRO A 179 4.49 -14.35 -13.45
C PRO A 179 5.69 -14.80 -12.58
N GLY A 180 5.66 -14.50 -11.28
CA GLY A 180 6.71 -14.88 -10.33
C GLY A 180 6.62 -16.33 -9.84
N GLY A 181 5.69 -17.15 -10.36
CA GLY A 181 5.51 -18.53 -9.92
C GLY A 181 4.94 -18.67 -8.52
N THR A 182 4.41 -17.58 -7.95
CA THR A 182 3.68 -17.58 -6.66
C THR A 182 2.27 -17.05 -6.86
N LYS A 183 1.38 -17.29 -5.89
CA LYS A 183 0.00 -16.77 -5.97
C LYS A 183 0.02 -15.25 -5.91
N ARG A 184 -0.85 -14.57 -6.67
CA ARG A 184 -0.83 -13.10 -6.78
C ARG A 184 -0.92 -12.39 -5.43
N TYR A 185 -1.74 -12.89 -4.50
CA TYR A 185 -1.82 -12.29 -3.16
C TYR A 185 -0.49 -12.35 -2.39
N ILE A 186 0.32 -13.41 -2.60
CA ILE A 186 1.66 -13.55 -2.04
C ILE A 186 2.61 -12.55 -2.70
N GLU A 187 2.52 -12.36 -4.02
CA GLU A 187 3.30 -11.36 -4.75
C GLU A 187 3.06 -9.94 -4.21
N TRP A 188 1.79 -9.57 -4.00
CA TRP A 188 1.43 -8.26 -3.42
C TRP A 188 2.01 -8.07 -2.02
N ILE A 189 1.90 -9.08 -1.15
CA ILE A 189 2.44 -9.04 0.21
C ILE A 189 3.98 -8.93 0.19
N ASN A 190 4.64 -9.78 -0.59
CA ASN A 190 6.10 -9.79 -0.68
C ASN A 190 6.64 -8.48 -1.24
N PHE A 191 5.95 -7.92 -2.24
CA PHE A 191 6.26 -6.59 -2.76
C PHE A 191 6.16 -5.52 -1.66
N SER A 192 5.04 -5.46 -0.93
CA SER A 192 4.87 -4.50 0.18
C SER A 192 5.95 -4.64 1.24
N LYS A 193 6.30 -5.87 1.63
CA LYS A 193 7.36 -6.11 2.61
C LYS A 193 8.73 -5.68 2.12
N GLY A 194 9.08 -6.03 0.88
CA GLY A 194 10.35 -5.68 0.25
C GLY A 194 10.52 -4.18 0.06
N ALA A 195 9.49 -3.51 -0.46
CA ALA A 195 9.47 -2.05 -0.59
C ALA A 195 9.59 -1.37 0.77
N ALA A 196 8.84 -1.84 1.79
CA ALA A 196 8.95 -1.30 3.15
C ALA A 196 10.36 -1.44 3.74
N ALA A 197 11.04 -2.57 3.52
CA ALA A 197 12.41 -2.75 3.99
C ALA A 197 13.37 -1.75 3.35
N ARG A 198 13.29 -1.56 2.02
CA ARG A 198 14.18 -0.66 1.29
C ARG A 198 13.90 0.81 1.58
N LEU A 199 12.66 1.18 1.89
CA LEU A 199 12.29 2.53 2.33
C LEU A 199 12.82 2.91 3.72
N VAL A 200 13.26 1.92 4.50
CA VAL A 200 13.67 2.12 5.91
C VAL A 200 15.14 1.84 6.17
N ALA A 201 15.82 1.18 5.23
CA ALA A 201 17.28 1.04 5.23
C ALA A 201 17.98 2.40 5.25
#